data_AF-A0A4R2CX54-F1
#
_entry.id   AF-A0A4R2CX54-F1
#
_cell.length_a   1.000
_cell.length_b   1.000
_cell.length_c   1.000
_cell.angle_alpha   90.00
_cell.angle_beta   90.00
_cell.angle_gamma   90.00
#
_symmetry.space_group_name_H-M   'P 1'
#
loop_
_entity.id
_entity.type
_entity.pdbx_description
1 polymer ?
#
loop_
_entity_poly.entity_id
_entity_poly.type
_entity_poly.pdbx_seq_one_letter_code
_entity_poly.pdbx_strand_id
1 'polypeptide(L)'
;MNSRIAILAGVALALAGCTTAVVASNPLQARWNGKTAGSFFAAYGPPISDTAGAGGTTLYKWRGGFVKGKSCTVELTVSESYRINTIRAVGDRVDPKGGPTHCEKVLDAAS
;
A
#
# COMPACT_ATOMS: atom_id res chain seq x y z
N MET A 1 -31.29 47.10 32.38
CA MET A 1 -30.94 45.73 32.80
C MET A 1 -31.43 44.78 31.70
N ASN A 2 -30.71 43.85 31.07
CA ASN A 2 -29.29 43.51 30.93
C ASN A 2 -29.22 42.56 29.72
N SER A 3 -28.33 42.80 28.77
CA SER A 3 -28.12 41.99 27.56
C SER A 3 -27.28 40.75 27.87
N ARG A 4 -27.69 39.53 27.48
CA ARG A 4 -26.80 38.35 27.39
C ARG A 4 -27.26 37.35 26.29
N ILE A 5 -26.62 37.44 25.11
CA ILE A 5 -25.91 36.33 24.42
C ILE A 5 -26.81 35.12 24.06
N ALA A 6 -27.39 35.00 22.85
CA ALA A 6 -26.79 34.59 21.57
C ALA A 6 -25.85 33.36 21.64
N ILE A 7 -25.89 32.50 20.60
CA ILE A 7 -24.91 31.43 20.27
C ILE A 7 -25.15 30.14 21.11
N LEU A 8 -25.46 28.96 20.56
CA LEU A 8 -24.61 28.12 19.72
C LEU A 8 -25.43 27.04 18.99
N ALA A 9 -25.54 27.16 17.67
CA ALA A 9 -25.73 26.02 16.78
C ALA A 9 -24.39 25.30 16.67
N GLY A 10 -24.17 24.28 17.50
CA GLY A 10 -23.00 23.41 17.46
C GLY A 10 -23.32 22.09 16.76
N VAL A 11 -23.47 22.11 15.44
CA VAL A 11 -23.55 20.86 14.66
C VAL A 11 -22.13 20.26 14.64
N ALA A 12 -21.92 19.24 15.46
CA ALA A 12 -20.70 18.45 15.45
C ALA A 12 -20.59 17.71 14.10
N LEU A 13 -19.73 18.19 13.22
CA LEU A 13 -19.24 17.44 12.07
C LEU A 13 -18.35 16.30 12.60
N ALA A 14 -18.97 15.20 13.00
CA ALA A 14 -18.27 13.94 13.11
C ALA A 14 -17.94 13.49 11.68
N LEU A 15 -16.72 13.77 11.23
CA LEU A 15 -16.16 13.10 10.06
C LEU A 15 -16.05 11.61 10.40
N ALA A 16 -17.10 10.85 10.10
CA ALA A 16 -17.04 9.41 10.02
C ALA A 16 -16.08 9.07 8.87
N GLY A 17 -14.79 8.96 9.19
CA GLY A 17 -13.80 8.46 8.26
C GLY A 17 -14.12 6.98 8.00
N CYS A 18 -14.92 6.71 6.96
CA CYS A 18 -15.02 5.37 6.40
C CYS A 18 -13.66 5.02 5.80
N THR A 19 -12.75 4.49 6.61
CA THR A 19 -11.53 3.87 6.09
C THR A 19 -11.94 2.57 5.43
N THR A 20 -11.92 2.54 4.09
CA THR A 20 -12.10 1.30 3.34
C THR A 20 -10.98 0.34 3.75
N ALA A 21 -11.31 -0.65 4.57
CA ALA A 21 -10.36 -1.69 4.95
C ALA A 21 -10.03 -2.51 3.69
N VAL A 22 -8.77 -2.46 3.26
CA VAL A 22 -8.31 -3.27 2.13
C VAL A 22 -8.06 -4.67 2.65
N VAL A 23 -8.99 -5.60 2.39
CA VAL A 23 -8.82 -7.00 2.77
C VAL A 23 -7.69 -7.60 1.93
N ALA A 24 -6.66 -8.12 2.62
CA ALA A 24 -5.60 -8.84 1.95
C ALA A 24 -6.16 -10.12 1.30
N SER A 25 -5.92 -10.28 0.00
CA SER A 25 -6.36 -11.43 -0.80
C SER A 25 -5.24 -12.42 -1.10
N ASN A 26 -3.99 -12.08 -0.74
CA ASN A 26 -2.81 -12.89 -0.97
C ASN A 26 -1.72 -12.61 0.09
N PRO A 27 -0.73 -13.52 0.25
CA PRO A 27 0.37 -13.36 1.20
C PRO A 27 1.12 -12.03 1.08
N LEU A 28 1.37 -11.52 -0.14
CA LEU A 28 2.05 -10.22 -0.32
C LEU A 28 1.25 -9.09 0.33
N GLN A 29 -0.05 -9.03 0.07
CA GLN A 29 -0.93 -8.03 0.65
C GLN A 29 -1.02 -8.17 2.17
N ALA A 30 -1.11 -9.40 2.68
CA ALA A 30 -1.17 -9.64 4.13
C ALA A 30 0.10 -9.13 4.83
N ARG A 31 1.25 -9.25 4.17
CA ARG A 31 2.55 -8.84 4.69
C ARG A 31 2.77 -7.32 4.61
N TRP A 32 2.37 -6.69 3.52
CA TRP A 32 2.79 -5.31 3.20
C TRP A 32 1.70 -4.26 3.37
N ASN A 33 0.42 -4.60 3.25
CA ASN A 33 -0.64 -3.62 3.42
C ASN A 33 -0.57 -3.01 4.83
N GLY A 34 -0.67 -1.70 4.91
CA GLY A 34 -0.54 -0.93 6.15
C GLY A 34 0.89 -0.68 6.63
N LYS A 35 1.93 -1.28 6.03
CA LYS A 35 3.34 -0.90 6.29
C LYS A 35 3.72 0.38 5.54
N THR A 36 4.82 1.02 5.92
CA THR A 36 5.31 2.22 5.22
C THR A 36 6.01 1.82 3.92
N ALA A 37 5.81 2.59 2.86
CA ALA A 37 6.54 2.39 1.61
C ALA A 37 8.05 2.56 1.81
N GLY A 38 8.47 3.43 2.75
CA GLY A 38 9.87 3.60 3.13
C GLY A 38 10.52 2.33 3.66
N SER A 39 9.81 1.54 4.49
CA SER A 39 10.35 0.25 4.96
C SER A 39 10.57 -0.74 3.82
N PHE A 40 9.68 -0.73 2.83
CA PHE A 40 9.82 -1.56 1.63
C PHE A 40 11.03 -1.10 0.80
N PHE A 41 11.13 0.18 0.47
CA PHE A 41 12.24 0.67 -0.37
C PHE A 41 13.59 0.65 0.34
N ALA A 42 13.63 0.76 1.67
CA ALA A 42 14.85 0.56 2.44
C ALA A 42 15.35 -0.89 2.35
N ALA A 43 14.44 -1.87 2.36
CA ALA A 43 14.79 -3.29 2.28
C ALA A 43 15.13 -3.74 0.84
N TYR A 44 14.44 -3.22 -0.17
CA TYR A 44 14.48 -3.75 -1.53
C TYR A 44 15.03 -2.77 -2.58
N GLY A 45 15.38 -1.54 -2.18
CA GLY A 45 15.85 -0.49 -3.07
C GLY A 45 14.73 0.39 -3.64
N PRO A 46 15.10 1.44 -4.39
CA PRO A 46 14.18 2.47 -4.84
C PRO A 46 13.17 1.97 -5.89
N PRO A 47 12.03 2.66 -6.06
CA PRO A 47 11.10 2.38 -7.15
C PRO A 47 11.71 2.75 -8.52
N ILE A 48 11.23 2.10 -9.58
CA ILE A 48 11.55 2.44 -10.97
C ILE A 48 10.77 3.68 -11.43
N SER A 49 9.55 3.84 -10.91
CA SER A 49 8.70 4.97 -11.24
C SER A 49 7.73 5.26 -10.11
N ASP A 50 7.34 6.51 -10.02
CA ASP A 50 6.26 7.04 -9.21
C ASP A 50 5.30 7.82 -10.11
N THR A 51 4.01 7.53 -10.02
CA THR A 51 2.98 8.25 -10.76
C THR A 51 1.83 8.62 -9.83
N ALA A 52 1.20 9.76 -10.08
CA ALA A 52 0.03 10.17 -9.33
C ALA A 52 -1.12 9.19 -9.59
N GLY A 53 -1.70 8.67 -8.51
CA GLY A 53 -2.89 7.84 -8.50
C GLY A 53 -4.15 8.63 -8.16
N ALA A 54 -5.29 7.95 -8.20
CA ALA A 54 -6.55 8.54 -7.76
C ALA A 54 -6.57 8.78 -6.24
N GLY A 55 -7.29 9.82 -5.81
CA GLY A 55 -7.57 10.05 -4.38
C GLY A 55 -6.32 10.34 -3.53
N GLY A 56 -5.36 11.09 -4.06
CA GLY A 56 -4.13 11.47 -3.32
C GLY A 56 -3.13 10.33 -3.16
N THR A 57 -3.33 9.19 -3.82
CA THR A 57 -2.37 8.08 -3.77
C THR A 57 -1.24 8.27 -4.77
N THR A 58 -0.13 7.59 -4.54
CA THR A 58 0.98 7.45 -5.50
C THR A 58 1.10 5.98 -5.87
N LEU A 59 1.15 5.69 -7.18
CA LEU A 59 1.48 4.36 -7.69
C LEU A 59 2.98 4.27 -7.89
N TYR A 60 3.63 3.44 -7.09
CA TYR A 60 5.03 3.11 -7.25
C TYR A 60 5.18 1.78 -7.97
N LYS A 61 6.07 1.74 -8.96
CA LYS A 61 6.48 0.50 -9.62
C LYS A 61 7.86 0.12 -9.14
N TRP A 62 8.01 -1.10 -8.66
CA TRP A 62 9.30 -1.66 -8.26
C TRP A 62 9.60 -2.94 -9.03
N ARG A 63 10.88 -3.20 -9.28
CA ARG A 63 11.36 -4.45 -9.87
C ARG A 63 12.66 -4.88 -9.22
N GLY A 64 12.73 -6.16 -8.88
CA GLY A 64 13.93 -6.76 -8.31
C GLY A 64 13.79 -8.28 -8.20
N GLY A 65 14.58 -8.88 -7.32
CA GLY A 65 14.60 -10.34 -7.15
C GLY A 65 14.99 -11.08 -8.43
N PHE A 66 16.03 -10.59 -9.11
CA PHE A 66 16.51 -11.18 -10.36
C PHE A 66 17.17 -12.53 -10.10
N VAL A 67 16.53 -13.62 -10.51
CA VAL A 67 17.05 -14.99 -10.32
C VAL A 67 16.78 -15.82 -11.57
N LYS A 68 17.83 -16.36 -12.20
CA LYS A 68 17.73 -17.26 -13.37
C LYS A 68 16.77 -16.74 -14.46
N GLY A 69 16.90 -15.45 -14.82
CA GLY A 69 16.07 -14.81 -15.84
C GLY A 69 14.65 -14.44 -15.42
N LYS A 70 14.26 -14.71 -14.16
CA LYS A 70 13.00 -14.22 -13.57
C LYS A 70 13.25 -12.93 -12.82
N SER A 71 12.27 -12.03 -12.83
CA SER A 71 12.26 -10.82 -12.00
C SER A 71 10.90 -10.69 -11.36
N CYS A 72 10.86 -10.25 -10.11
CA CYS A 72 9.63 -9.80 -9.49
C CYS A 72 9.37 -8.34 -9.85
N THR A 73 8.19 -8.03 -10.38
CA THR A 73 7.71 -6.65 -10.54
C THR A 73 6.48 -6.50 -9.68
N VAL A 74 6.44 -5.45 -8.86
CA VAL A 74 5.23 -5.11 -8.10
C VAL A 74 4.82 -3.68 -8.33
N GLU A 75 3.53 -3.43 -8.18
CA GLU A 75 2.95 -2.11 -8.09
C GLU A 75 2.44 -1.91 -6.65
N LEU A 76 2.83 -0.80 -6.05
CA LEU A 76 2.38 -0.38 -4.73
C LEU A 76 1.51 0.85 -4.89
N THR A 77 0.29 0.82 -4.37
CA THR A 77 -0.50 2.03 -4.17
C THR A 77 -0.23 2.54 -2.76
N VAL A 78 0.28 3.75 -2.66
CA VAL A 78 0.73 4.34 -1.41
C VAL A 78 -0.09 5.59 -1.11
N SER A 79 -0.57 5.74 0.12
CA SER A 79 -1.31 6.92 0.57
C SER A 79 -0.40 8.14 0.77
N GLU A 80 -1.01 9.32 0.94
CA GLU A 80 -0.30 10.55 1.34
C GLU A 80 0.47 10.39 2.66
N SER A 81 0.01 9.53 3.56
CA SER A 81 0.72 9.15 4.79
C SER A 81 1.87 8.16 4.57
N TYR A 82 2.26 7.94 3.32
CA TYR A 82 3.33 7.06 2.87
C TYR A 82 3.17 5.59 3.31
N ARG A 83 1.92 5.15 3.48
CA ARG A 83 1.57 3.75 3.81
C ARG A 83 1.09 3.02 2.59
N ILE A 84 1.44 1.74 2.49
CA ILE A 84 1.03 0.87 1.40
C ILE A 84 -0.44 0.50 1.61
N ASN A 85 -1.31 0.99 0.73
CA ASN A 85 -2.73 0.60 0.72
C ASN A 85 -2.90 -0.78 0.07
N THR A 86 -2.20 -1.01 -1.03
CA THR A 86 -2.16 -2.31 -1.71
C THR A 86 -0.81 -2.54 -2.36
N ILE A 87 -0.39 -3.80 -2.39
CA ILE A 87 0.70 -4.30 -3.23
C ILE A 87 0.14 -5.35 -4.20
N ARG A 88 0.63 -5.35 -5.44
CA ARG A 88 0.25 -6.33 -6.47
C ARG A 88 1.46 -6.76 -7.26
N ALA A 89 1.67 -8.06 -7.41
CA ALA A 89 2.64 -8.60 -8.35
C ALA A 89 2.15 -8.45 -9.80
N VAL A 90 2.99 -7.91 -10.67
CA VAL A 90 2.71 -7.68 -12.08
C VAL A 90 3.41 -8.75 -12.90
N GLY A 91 2.63 -9.57 -13.61
CA GLY A 91 3.15 -10.62 -14.49
C GLY A 91 3.81 -11.79 -13.76
N ASP A 92 3.58 -11.93 -12.45
CA ASP A 92 4.04 -13.09 -11.71
C ASP A 92 3.14 -14.29 -12.00
N ARG A 93 3.75 -15.46 -12.17
CA ARG A 93 3.01 -16.69 -12.44
C ARG A 93 2.84 -17.44 -11.14
N VAL A 94 1.60 -17.88 -10.89
CA VAL A 94 1.31 -18.82 -9.81
C VAL A 94 2.13 -20.09 -9.98
N ASP A 95 2.63 -20.63 -8.88
CA ASP A 95 3.37 -21.89 -8.93
C ASP A 95 2.39 -23.01 -9.34
N PRO A 96 2.71 -23.82 -10.36
CA PRO A 96 1.82 -24.90 -10.83
C PRO A 96 1.49 -25.94 -9.77
N LYS A 97 2.27 -26.01 -8.69
CA LYS A 97 2.06 -26.93 -7.55
C LYS A 97 1.36 -26.25 -6.36
N GLY A 98 0.85 -25.03 -6.53
CA GLY A 98 0.18 -24.26 -5.48
C GLY A 98 1.11 -23.65 -4.44
N GLY A 99 2.42 -23.61 -4.70
CA GLY A 99 3.40 -22.94 -3.85
C GLY A 99 3.46 -21.42 -4.03
N PRO A 100 4.28 -20.72 -3.22
CA PRO A 100 4.40 -19.28 -3.31
C PRO A 100 5.00 -18.84 -4.65
N THR A 101 4.51 -17.71 -5.15
CA THR A 101 4.98 -17.12 -6.40
C THR A 101 6.43 -16.63 -6.27
N HIS A 102 7.05 -16.26 -7.39
CA HIS A 102 8.42 -15.76 -7.35
C HIS A 102 8.52 -14.46 -6.54
N CYS A 103 7.55 -13.55 -6.70
CA CYS A 103 7.49 -12.33 -5.91
C CYS A 103 7.29 -12.59 -4.43
N GLU A 104 6.44 -13.56 -4.05
CA GLU A 104 6.25 -13.93 -2.65
C GLU A 104 7.57 -14.37 -2.04
N LYS A 105 8.32 -15.26 -2.70
CA LYS A 105 9.64 -15.72 -2.22
C LYS A 105 10.64 -14.57 -2.08
N VAL A 106 10.70 -13.67 -3.06
CA VAL A 106 11.62 -12.52 -3.05
C VAL A 106 11.28 -11.54 -1.94
N LEU A 107 9.98 -11.22 -1.79
CA LEU A 107 9.50 -10.20 -0.87
C LEU A 107 9.21 -10.75 0.53
N ASP A 108 9.44 -12.04 0.77
CA ASP A 108 9.47 -12.64 2.10
C ASP A 108 10.87 -12.64 2.73
N ALA A 109 11.92 -12.48 1.92
CA ALA A 109 13.30 -12.60 2.38
C ALA A 109 13.83 -11.45 3.26
N ALA A 110 13.08 -10.34 3.42
CA ALA A 110 13.52 -9.16 4.18
C ALA A 110 12.59 -8.78 5.34
N SER A 111 12.00 -9.77 6.03
CA SER A 111 11.30 -9.57 7.32
C SER A 111 12.29 -9.46 8.47
#